data_AF-A0A447TWI0-F1
#
_entry.id   AF-A0A447TWI0-F1
#
_cell.length_a   1.000
_cell.length_b   1.000
_cell.length_c   1.000
_cell.angle_alpha   90.00
_cell.angle_beta   90.00
_cell.angle_gamma   90.00
#
_symmetry.space_group_name_H-M   'P 1'
#
loop_
_entity.id
_entity.type
_entity.pdbx_description
1 polymer ?
#
loop_
_entity_poly.entity_id
_entity_poly.type
_entity_poly.pdbx_seq_one_letter_code
_entity_poly.pdbx_strand_id
1 'polypeptide(L)'
;MPPTGFAAHDKRILIEALSPGVKPGYLFSSQYQALGIAEEVDRPNVFIQLDTFHAQKVDGNLSHLIREYAGRYAHVQIALATGQT
;
A
#
# COMPACT_ATOMS: atom_id res chain seq x y z
N MET A 1 -13.94 26.28 -9.73
CA MET A 1 -13.08 25.62 -10.72
C MET A 1 -13.53 24.18 -10.87
N PRO A 2 -13.47 23.58 -12.09
CA PRO A 2 -13.66 22.14 -12.19
C PRO A 2 -12.57 21.42 -11.37
N PRO A 3 -12.86 20.22 -10.86
CA PRO A 3 -11.82 19.42 -10.21
C PRO A 3 -10.66 19.24 -11.19
N THR A 4 -9.45 19.56 -10.74
CA THR A 4 -8.20 19.31 -11.47
C THR A 4 -7.53 18.06 -10.90
N GLY A 5 -6.76 17.34 -11.72
CA GLY A 5 -6.05 16.11 -11.30
C GLY A 5 -6.84 14.81 -11.51
N PHE A 6 -6.24 13.69 -11.10
CA PHE A 6 -6.72 12.33 -11.40
C PHE A 6 -8.15 12.03 -10.94
N ALA A 7 -8.63 12.67 -9.87
CA ALA A 7 -10.00 12.51 -9.37
C ALA A 7 -11.07 12.93 -10.40
N ALA A 8 -10.80 13.94 -11.23
CA ALA A 8 -11.73 14.39 -12.28
C ALA A 8 -11.97 13.34 -13.38
N HIS A 9 -11.14 12.30 -13.41
CA HIS A 9 -11.19 11.21 -14.37
C HIS A 9 -11.55 9.87 -13.72
N ASP A 10 -12.09 9.90 -12.49
CA ASP A 10 -12.40 8.71 -11.68
C ASP A 10 -11.19 7.78 -11.52
N LYS A 11 -9.99 8.37 -11.37
CA LYS A 11 -8.74 7.62 -11.18
C LYS A 11 -8.28 7.69 -9.73
N ARG A 12 -7.94 6.52 -9.21
CA ARG A 12 -7.32 6.33 -7.90
C ARG A 12 -5.80 6.34 -8.04
N ILE A 13 -5.12 6.80 -7.00
CA ILE A 13 -3.66 6.74 -6.87
C ILE A 13 -3.33 5.81 -5.71
N LEU A 14 -2.35 4.94 -5.94
CA LEU A 14 -1.97 3.90 -4.99
C LEU A 14 -0.57 4.13 -4.46
N ILE A 15 -0.38 3.85 -3.17
CA ILE A 15 0.90 3.90 -2.47
C ILE A 15 1.29 2.47 -2.11
N GLU A 16 2.41 2.00 -2.64
CA GLU A 16 2.90 0.63 -2.42
C GLU A 16 4.17 0.64 -1.56
N ALA A 17 4.16 -0.13 -0.47
CA ALA A 17 5.36 -0.35 0.33
C ALA A 17 6.15 -1.55 -0.22
N LEU A 18 7.46 -1.36 -0.42
CA LEU A 18 8.35 -2.40 -0.97
C LEU A 18 9.31 -2.92 0.10
N SER A 19 9.38 -4.23 0.26
CA SER A 19 10.29 -4.85 1.24
C SER A 19 11.76 -4.59 0.88
N PRO A 20 12.65 -4.31 1.86
CA PRO A 20 14.05 -3.98 1.59
C PRO A 20 14.84 -5.08 0.86
N GLY A 21 14.45 -6.35 1.02
CA GLY A 21 15.06 -7.47 0.30
C GLY A 21 14.82 -7.42 -1.22
N VAL A 22 13.71 -6.83 -1.66
CA VAL A 22 13.40 -6.63 -3.09
C VAL A 22 13.92 -5.30 -3.59
N LYS A 23 13.75 -4.22 -2.80
CA LYS A 23 14.23 -2.89 -3.17
C LYS A 23 14.98 -2.23 -2.00
N PRO A 24 16.29 -2.48 -1.88
CA PRO A 24 17.12 -1.81 -0.88
C PRO A 24 17.10 -0.28 -1.08
N GLY A 25 17.00 0.48 0.01
CA GLY A 25 16.98 1.95 -0.02
C GLY A 25 15.72 2.57 -0.59
N TYR A 26 14.62 1.80 -0.74
CA TYR A 26 13.32 2.38 -1.07
C TYR A 26 12.79 3.27 0.07
N LEU A 27 11.91 4.22 -0.25
CA LEU A 27 11.52 5.28 0.67
C LEU A 27 10.83 4.75 1.95
N PHE A 28 9.98 3.74 1.82
CA PHE A 28 9.28 3.10 2.92
C PHE A 28 8.98 1.63 2.58
N SER A 29 8.80 0.80 3.60
CA SER A 29 8.67 -0.66 3.41
C SER A 29 7.54 -1.30 4.21
N SER A 30 7.05 -0.64 5.26
CA SER A 30 5.92 -1.13 6.06
C SER A 30 4.58 -0.64 5.50
N GLN A 31 3.56 -1.50 5.57
CA GLN A 31 2.18 -1.14 5.26
C GLN A 31 1.67 -0.03 6.19
N TYR A 32 2.13 0.02 7.45
CA TYR A 32 1.77 1.08 8.39
C TYR A 32 2.33 2.45 7.96
N GLN A 33 3.52 2.48 7.35
CA GLN A 33 4.05 3.71 6.77
C GLN A 33 3.21 4.16 5.57
N ALA A 34 2.84 3.25 4.67
CA ALA A 34 1.98 3.58 3.53
C ALA A 34 0.59 4.10 3.97
N LEU A 35 0.01 3.51 5.02
CA LEU A 35 -1.24 3.98 5.62
C LEU A 35 -1.10 5.39 6.20
N GLY A 36 -0.04 5.66 6.96
CA GLY A 36 0.25 6.98 7.50
C GLY A 36 0.46 8.04 6.41
N ILE A 37 1.20 7.71 5.36
CA ILE A 37 1.39 8.61 4.21
C ILE A 37 0.03 8.88 3.52
N ALA A 38 -0.79 7.86 3.29
CA ALA A 38 -2.10 8.05 2.68
C ALA A 38 -3.03 8.95 3.53
N GLU A 39 -2.91 8.85 4.85
CA GLU A 39 -3.62 9.73 5.79
C GLU A 39 -3.10 11.17 5.73
N GLU A 40 -1.78 11.39 5.76
CA GLU A 40 -1.17 12.73 5.64
C GLU A 40 -1.46 13.41 4.30
N VAL A 41 -1.57 12.63 3.22
CA VAL A 41 -1.95 13.15 1.89
C VAL A 41 -3.38 13.69 1.88
N ASP A 42 -4.27 13.15 2.73
CA ASP A 42 -5.66 13.58 2.92
C ASP A 42 -6.41 13.81 1.59
N ARG A 43 -6.50 12.74 0.79
CA ARG A 43 -7.24 12.75 -0.49
C ARG A 43 -8.15 11.53 -0.61
N PRO A 44 -9.42 11.71 -0.98
CA PRO A 44 -10.39 10.62 -1.05
C PRO A 44 -10.12 9.62 -2.18
N ASN A 45 -9.26 9.95 -3.16
CA ASN A 45 -8.88 9.06 -4.25
C ASN A 45 -7.47 8.46 -4.08
N VAL A 46 -6.87 8.55 -2.90
CA VAL A 46 -5.56 7.98 -2.56
C VAL A 46 -5.74 6.82 -1.58
N PHE A 47 -5.14 5.68 -1.91
CA PHE A 47 -5.24 4.43 -1.13
C PHE A 47 -3.88 3.75 -1.09
N ILE A 48 -3.73 2.72 -0.26
CA ILE A 48 -2.57 1.83 -0.36
C ILE A 48 -2.80 0.74 -1.42
N GLN A 49 -1.73 0.21 -1.98
CA GLN A 49 -1.68 -1.07 -2.68
C GLN A 49 -1.14 -2.12 -1.71
N LEU A 50 -1.97 -3.08 -1.34
CA LEU A 50 -1.59 -4.14 -0.41
C LEU A 50 -0.98 -5.31 -1.18
N ASP A 51 0.33 -5.29 -1.37
CA ASP A 51 1.08 -6.46 -1.81
C ASP A 51 1.36 -7.37 -0.59
N THR A 52 0.77 -8.58 -0.59
CA THR A 52 0.89 -9.49 0.55
C THR A 52 2.28 -10.11 0.68
N PHE A 53 3.08 -10.15 -0.38
CA PHE A 53 4.46 -10.61 -0.32
C PHE A 53 5.30 -9.62 0.48
N HIS A 54 5.21 -8.32 0.16
CA HIS A 54 5.91 -7.28 0.91
C HIS A 54 5.39 -7.15 2.33
N ALA A 55 4.07 -7.16 2.51
CA ALA A 55 3.44 -7.11 3.83
C ALA A 55 3.87 -8.28 4.73
N GLN A 56 3.91 -9.51 4.20
CA GLN A 56 4.35 -10.68 4.99
C GLN A 56 5.84 -10.64 5.34
N LYS A 57 6.68 -10.09 4.45
CA LYS A 57 8.14 -9.97 4.66
C LYS A 57 8.51 -8.92 5.69
N VAL A 58 7.71 -7.86 5.82
CA VAL A 58 8.03 -6.70 6.68
C VAL A 58 7.18 -6.66 7.95
N ASP A 59 5.85 -6.74 7.82
CA ASP A 59 4.92 -6.51 8.92
C ASP A 59 4.33 -7.81 9.49
N GLY A 60 4.16 -8.84 8.66
CA GLY A 60 3.45 -10.05 9.03
C GLY A 60 1.96 -9.79 9.31
N ASN A 61 1.36 -10.64 10.16
CA ASN A 61 -0.03 -10.53 10.63
C ASN A 61 -1.05 -10.10 9.56
N LEU A 62 -1.02 -10.75 8.39
CA LEU A 62 -1.85 -10.38 7.24
C LEU A 62 -3.35 -10.36 7.56
N SER A 63 -3.80 -11.26 8.45
CA SER A 63 -5.19 -11.29 8.89
C SER A 63 -5.63 -9.99 9.55
N HIS A 64 -4.75 -9.36 10.34
CA HIS A 64 -5.02 -8.04 10.92
C HIS A 64 -5.00 -6.96 9.84
N LEU A 65 -3.97 -6.91 9.00
CA LEU A 65 -3.85 -5.90 7.94
C LEU A 65 -5.06 -5.89 7.00
N ILE A 66 -5.52 -7.08 6.58
CA ILE A 66 -6.65 -7.23 5.68
C ILE A 66 -7.96 -6.82 6.36
N ARG A 67 -8.20 -7.23 7.60
CA ARG A 67 -9.49 -6.98 8.27
C ARG A 67 -9.61 -5.55 8.80
N GLU A 68 -8.59 -5.07 9.49
CA GLU A 68 -8.62 -3.77 10.16
C GLU A 68 -8.63 -2.62 9.14
N TYR A 69 -7.85 -2.75 8.07
CA TYR A 69 -7.69 -1.69 7.08
C TYR A 69 -8.50 -1.92 5.80
N ALA A 70 -9.55 -2.74 5.87
CA ALA A 70 -10.49 -2.92 4.77
C ALA A 70 -11.06 -1.56 4.32
N GLY A 71 -10.98 -1.28 3.01
CA GLY A 71 -11.38 0.01 2.43
C GLY A 71 -10.27 1.07 2.40
N ARG A 72 -9.13 0.86 3.08
CA ARG A 72 -7.94 1.71 2.97
C ARG A 72 -6.99 1.28 1.85
N TYR A 73 -7.08 0.03 1.41
CA TYR A 73 -6.45 -0.47 0.18
C TYR A 73 -7.48 -0.55 -0.95
N ALA A 74 -7.03 -0.24 -2.18
CA ALA A 74 -7.87 -0.31 -3.38
C ALA A 74 -7.37 -1.34 -4.40
N HIS A 75 -6.26 -2.01 -4.11
CA HIS A 75 -5.68 -3.07 -4.92
C HIS A 75 -4.92 -4.07 -4.04
N VAL A 76 -4.89 -5.34 -4.43
CA VAL A 76 -4.18 -6.42 -3.72
C VAL A 76 -3.33 -7.19 -4.72
N GLN A 77 -2.08 -7.47 -4.35
CA GLN A 77 -1.20 -8.39 -5.07
C GLN A 77 -0.79 -9.54 -4.17
N ILE A 78 -0.56 -10.70 -4.78
CA ILE A 78 -0.17 -11.92 -4.07
C ILE A 78 1.04 -12.57 -4.73
N ALA A 79 1.96 -13.04 -3.90
CA ALA A 79 3.05 -13.91 -4.30
C ALA A 79 3.52 -14.73 -3.09
N LEU A 80 4.23 -15.82 -3.34
CA LEU A 80 4.78 -16.67 -2.28
C LEU A 80 5.91 -15.95 -1.55
N ALA A 81 5.74 -15.64 -0.27
CA ALA A 81 6.75 -14.97 0.54
C ALA A 81 7.93 -15.87 0.94
N THR A 82 7.71 -17.19 1.04
CA THR A 82 8.76 -18.16 1.36
C THR A 82 9.47 -18.60 0.07
N GLY A 83 10.75 -18.24 -0.12
CA GLY A 83 11.51 -18.70 -1.29
C GLY A 83 12.58 -17.75 -1.83
N GLN A 84 12.63 -16.49 -1.38
CA GLN A 84 13.78 -15.62 -1.60
C GLN A 84 14.68 -15.68 -0.36
N THR A 85 15.75 -16.48 -0.47
CA THR A 85 16.94 -16.45 0.40
C THR A 85 17.98 -15.51 -0.18
#